data_AF-A0A550BTK2-F1
#
_entry.id   AF-A0A550BTK2-F1
#
_cell.length_a   1.000
_cell.length_b   1.000
_cell.length_c   1.000
_cell.angle_alpha   90.00
_cell.angle_beta   90.00
_cell.angle_gamma   90.00
#
_symmetry.space_group_name_H-M   'P 1'
#
loop_
_entity.id
_entity.type
_entity.pdbx_description
1 polymer ?
#
loop_
_entity_poly.entity_id
_entity_poly.type
_entity_poly.pdbx_seq_one_letter_code
_entity_poly.pdbx_strand_id
1 'polypeptide(L)'
;MSHLSSDIAARIIELSEGFDETTPLQMVASIAQRIERLVRRPQLRFQGLDVDPFTSEDWRLRTPEVTNAIRDLEAIASVLRFQIDQAAPLRRLLVPHVRRLWHNIVLWIEFLHPVHHFGTERMAHVPVSVLASALYGLFTLKSALVDLLDQTPQIYRALFDLWLHVDVYCELPLALVHAKYLHMLFLTVERALLRHDILSKVHGDGPLVPEDVDMIARDMALSVVGHHPRRFYRRFVHLVELFVTPIEPYVMISMDSELMLVRVAMSQLSLLAMVSNLFIPASSQRRDVVRALVRVLRGLLDRPVDALEAEEAACMVLWGMWKCAGDRRLLVWALRDGVLELISAVHNKRPSDTTNSMLNYIADQAMHVQVLRVLGPGGQVVPFGGPAVETSMRERTEVMRSLYPKVCACSKCPRRSAQDRYGLRRCACVTTCYCSSECQLHDWSSHRPRCQSIRMTMVEALRYLPSSEISPLDVRFHILYARFLVRMNFAKLELVEIPRSEGWQLCNYCLGIDLRQMPPQPSLRHSEVRYIVTAFVPALRHTAKPYGVKVLDVPLSLMLDGYMPVGDGWVGPGGDWRSDCEEESVNKVDTQ
;
A
#
# COMPACT_ATOMS: atom_id res chain seq x y z
N MET A 1 -18.08 -38.41 44.68
CA MET A 1 -16.83 -38.44 43.90
C MET A 1 -16.89 -37.64 42.58
N SER A 2 -18.00 -36.96 42.26
CA SER A 2 -18.13 -36.11 41.05
C SER A 2 -17.48 -34.71 41.17
N HIS A 3 -17.17 -34.23 42.38
CA HIS A 3 -16.61 -32.88 42.58
C HIS A 3 -15.09 -32.75 42.34
N LEU A 4 -14.33 -33.85 42.23
CA LEU A 4 -12.87 -33.79 42.03
C LEU A 4 -12.45 -33.65 40.55
N SER A 5 -13.37 -33.90 39.60
CA SER A 5 -13.07 -33.79 38.16
C SER A 5 -13.16 -32.36 37.64
N SER A 6 -13.95 -31.47 38.28
CA SER A 6 -14.13 -30.08 37.81
C SER A 6 -12.97 -29.15 38.13
N ASP A 7 -11.90 -29.66 38.76
CA ASP A 7 -10.77 -28.86 39.24
C ASP A 7 -9.53 -28.91 38.32
N ILE A 8 -9.47 -29.84 37.35
CA ILE A 8 -8.28 -29.94 36.49
C ILE A 8 -8.17 -28.76 35.52
N ALA A 9 -9.28 -28.34 34.89
CA ALA A 9 -9.30 -27.19 33.99
C ALA A 9 -8.91 -25.89 34.72
N ALA A 10 -9.48 -25.66 35.91
CA ALA A 10 -9.13 -24.54 36.79
C ALA A 10 -7.64 -24.56 37.15
N ARG A 11 -7.10 -25.74 37.50
CA ARG A 11 -5.68 -25.90 37.82
C ARG A 11 -4.77 -25.62 36.63
N ILE A 12 -5.16 -26.00 35.40
CA ILE A 12 -4.40 -25.68 34.18
C ILE A 12 -4.35 -24.16 33.99
N ILE A 13 -5.49 -23.48 34.16
CA ILE A 13 -5.57 -22.01 34.06
C ILE A 13 -4.65 -21.38 35.11
N GLU A 14 -4.81 -21.73 36.38
CA GLU A 14 -4.00 -21.22 37.50
C GLU A 14 -2.49 -21.42 37.27
N LEU A 15 -2.07 -22.59 36.76
CA LEU A 15 -0.66 -22.84 36.44
C LEU A 15 -0.13 -21.97 35.29
N SER A 16 -1.03 -21.49 34.43
CA SER A 16 -0.72 -20.64 33.29
C SER A 16 -0.89 -19.14 33.64
N GLU A 17 -1.53 -18.81 34.76
CA GLU A 17 -1.65 -17.46 35.28
C GLU A 17 -0.31 -17.03 35.89
N GLY A 18 0.33 -16.02 35.28
CA GLY A 18 1.65 -15.55 35.69
C GLY A 18 2.77 -15.88 34.69
N PHE A 19 2.45 -16.56 33.59
CA PHE A 19 3.33 -16.65 32.44
C PHE A 19 3.12 -15.45 31.49
N ASP A 20 4.23 -14.80 31.17
CA ASP A 20 4.35 -13.80 30.11
C ASP A 20 5.63 -14.04 29.28
N GLU A 21 5.85 -13.19 28.27
CA GLU A 21 7.03 -13.25 27.40
C GLU A 21 8.35 -13.04 28.15
N THR A 22 8.32 -12.50 29.38
CA THR A 22 9.51 -12.23 30.20
C THR A 22 9.85 -13.40 31.13
N THR A 23 8.98 -14.40 31.23
CA THR A 23 9.14 -15.53 32.13
C THR A 23 10.36 -16.39 31.72
N PRO A 24 11.30 -16.71 32.64
CA PRO A 24 12.48 -17.50 32.31
C PRO A 24 12.15 -18.87 31.72
N LEU A 25 12.85 -19.28 30.66
CA LEU A 25 12.59 -20.53 29.92
C LEU A 25 12.53 -21.78 30.81
N GLN A 26 13.34 -21.84 31.86
CA GLN A 26 13.34 -22.95 32.83
C GLN A 26 12.03 -23.05 33.62
N MET A 27 11.46 -21.90 34.00
CA MET A 27 10.18 -21.84 34.69
C MET A 27 9.05 -22.24 33.75
N VAL A 28 9.09 -21.79 32.50
CA VAL A 28 8.12 -22.18 31.46
C VAL A 28 8.15 -23.69 31.24
N ALA A 29 9.34 -24.30 31.12
CA ALA A 29 9.49 -25.74 30.98
C ALA A 29 8.93 -26.52 32.19
N SER A 30 9.17 -26.03 33.41
CA SER A 30 8.63 -26.64 34.64
C SER A 30 7.10 -26.60 34.69
N ILE A 31 6.50 -25.46 34.31
CA ILE A 31 5.05 -25.31 34.23
C ILE A 31 4.48 -26.23 33.14
N ALA A 32 5.09 -26.25 31.95
CA ALA A 32 4.69 -27.11 30.85
C ALA A 32 4.68 -28.59 31.27
N GLN A 33 5.70 -29.05 32.02
CA GLN A 33 5.75 -30.41 32.55
C GLN A 33 4.67 -30.70 33.61
N ARG A 34 4.27 -29.70 34.40
CA ARG A 34 3.15 -29.84 35.35
C ARG A 34 1.81 -29.95 34.62
N ILE A 35 1.59 -29.11 33.62
CA ILE A 35 0.40 -29.14 32.76
C ILE A 35 0.35 -30.47 31.99
N GLU A 36 1.47 -30.93 31.44
CA GLU A 36 1.58 -32.21 30.75
C GLU A 36 1.11 -33.37 31.63
N ARG A 37 1.54 -33.39 32.91
CA ARG A 37 1.08 -34.40 33.87
C ARG A 37 -0.41 -34.32 34.15
N LEU A 38 -1.03 -33.14 34.08
CA LEU A 38 -2.48 -32.99 34.22
C LEU A 38 -3.21 -33.47 32.95
N VAL A 39 -2.69 -33.12 31.77
CA VAL A 39 -3.30 -33.49 30.47
C VAL A 39 -3.25 -35.00 30.23
N ARG A 40 -2.19 -35.67 30.68
CA ARG A 40 -2.07 -37.14 30.59
C ARG A 40 -3.00 -37.91 31.53
N ARG A 41 -3.69 -37.25 32.47
CA ARG A 41 -4.61 -37.94 33.39
C ARG A 41 -5.83 -38.44 32.61
N PRO A 42 -6.20 -39.73 32.72
CA PRO A 42 -7.41 -40.26 32.09
C PRO A 42 -8.70 -39.53 32.52
N GLN A 43 -8.66 -38.89 33.69
CA GLN A 43 -9.77 -38.13 34.27
C GLN A 43 -9.95 -36.75 33.63
N LEU A 44 -8.97 -36.24 32.87
CA LEU A 44 -9.15 -34.96 32.18
C LEU A 44 -10.26 -35.11 31.12
N ARG A 45 -11.37 -34.44 31.38
CA ARG A 45 -12.48 -34.27 30.45
C ARG A 45 -12.90 -32.82 30.47
N PHE A 46 -12.96 -32.21 29.29
CA PHE A 46 -13.54 -30.89 29.09
C PHE A 46 -15.07 -31.02 28.99
N GLN A 47 -15.69 -31.44 30.10
CA GLN A 47 -17.11 -31.84 30.14
C GLN A 47 -18.06 -30.68 29.83
N GLY A 48 -17.65 -29.43 30.11
CA GLY A 48 -18.42 -28.24 29.75
C GLY A 48 -18.60 -28.12 28.23
N LEU A 49 -17.66 -28.67 27.45
CA LEU A 49 -17.72 -28.69 25.99
C LEU A 49 -18.41 -29.92 25.41
N ASP A 50 -18.82 -30.90 26.21
CA ASP A 50 -19.58 -32.06 25.71
C ASP A 50 -21.07 -31.70 25.47
N VAL A 51 -21.52 -30.55 25.96
CA VAL A 51 -22.91 -30.06 25.83
C VAL A 51 -23.08 -29.22 24.57
N ASP A 52 -24.19 -29.38 23.86
CA ASP A 52 -24.59 -28.49 22.75
C ASP A 52 -25.16 -27.18 23.33
N PRO A 53 -24.51 -26.02 23.09
CA PRO A 53 -24.96 -24.74 23.64
C PRO A 53 -26.36 -24.32 23.16
N PHE A 54 -26.84 -24.83 22.03
CA PHE A 54 -28.14 -24.46 21.47
C PHE A 54 -29.30 -25.33 21.95
N THR A 55 -29.03 -26.35 22.76
CA THR A 55 -30.08 -27.20 23.37
C THR A 55 -30.61 -26.65 24.70
N SER A 56 -29.91 -25.71 25.32
CA SER A 56 -30.36 -25.06 26.56
C SER A 56 -31.51 -24.07 26.28
N GLU A 57 -32.61 -24.21 27.00
CA GLU A 57 -33.70 -23.20 26.99
C GLU A 57 -33.25 -21.88 27.61
N ASP A 58 -32.26 -21.91 28.53
CA ASP A 58 -31.68 -20.71 29.13
C ASP A 58 -30.44 -20.27 28.36
N TRP A 59 -30.61 -19.21 27.57
CA TRP A 59 -29.56 -18.58 26.75
C TRP A 59 -28.74 -17.53 27.52
N ARG A 60 -28.83 -17.49 28.86
CA ARG A 60 -28.02 -16.59 29.68
C ARG A 60 -26.56 -17.07 29.73
N LEU A 61 -25.63 -16.17 29.46
CA LEU A 61 -24.18 -16.46 29.52
C LEU A 61 -23.63 -16.72 30.93
N ARG A 62 -24.47 -16.61 31.96
CA ARG A 62 -24.09 -16.81 33.37
C ARG A 62 -24.51 -18.17 33.93
N THR A 63 -25.10 -19.05 33.12
CA THR A 63 -25.46 -20.38 33.60
C THR A 63 -24.19 -21.17 33.97
N PRO A 64 -24.28 -22.11 34.93
CA PRO A 64 -23.16 -22.98 35.28
C PRO A 64 -22.58 -23.72 34.08
N GLU A 65 -23.43 -24.16 33.15
CA GLU A 65 -23.07 -24.86 31.93
C GLU A 65 -22.17 -23.99 31.03
N VAL A 66 -22.61 -22.76 30.75
CA VAL A 66 -21.83 -21.81 29.95
C VAL A 66 -20.52 -21.45 30.65
N THR A 67 -20.55 -21.23 31.97
CA THR A 67 -19.34 -20.90 32.74
C THR A 67 -18.33 -22.05 32.71
N ASN A 68 -18.78 -23.30 32.77
CA ASN A 68 -17.93 -24.47 32.68
C ASN A 68 -17.35 -24.64 31.26
N ALA A 69 -18.16 -24.40 30.21
CA ALA A 69 -17.68 -24.41 28.83
C ALA A 69 -16.61 -23.34 28.57
N ILE A 70 -16.83 -22.10 29.07
CA ILE A 70 -15.85 -21.01 28.99
C ILE A 70 -14.54 -21.41 29.68
N ARG A 71 -14.62 -21.98 30.90
CA ARG A 71 -13.45 -22.46 31.64
C ARG A 71 -12.69 -23.55 30.88
N ASP A 72 -13.41 -24.48 30.25
CA ASP A 72 -12.80 -25.55 29.47
C ASP A 72 -12.12 -25.02 28.19
N LEU A 73 -12.74 -24.06 27.49
CA LEU A 73 -12.10 -23.35 26.37
C LEU A 73 -10.84 -22.61 26.83
N GLU A 74 -10.91 -21.91 27.96
CA GLU A 74 -9.76 -21.18 28.53
C GLU A 74 -8.63 -22.13 28.94
N ALA A 75 -8.95 -23.30 29.49
CA ALA A 75 -7.97 -24.32 29.81
C ALA A 75 -7.28 -24.85 28.55
N ILE A 76 -8.04 -25.22 27.50
CA ILE A 76 -7.47 -25.63 26.20
C ILE A 76 -6.55 -24.52 25.65
N ALA A 77 -7.05 -23.29 25.64
CA ALA A 77 -6.31 -22.13 25.17
C ALA A 77 -4.99 -21.95 25.95
N SER A 78 -5.04 -22.06 27.28
CA SER A 78 -3.89 -21.91 28.17
C SER A 78 -2.79 -22.92 27.90
N VAL A 79 -3.12 -24.18 27.64
CA VAL A 79 -2.13 -25.20 27.25
C VAL A 79 -1.53 -24.92 25.86
N LEU A 80 -2.30 -24.34 24.94
CA LEU A 80 -1.86 -24.09 23.56
C LEU A 80 -1.10 -22.78 23.39
N ARG A 81 -1.13 -21.88 24.38
CA ARG A 81 -0.43 -20.58 24.36
C ARG A 81 1.09 -20.69 24.43
N PHE A 82 1.64 -21.78 24.95
CA PHE A 82 3.09 -21.97 25.06
C PHE A 82 3.77 -21.89 23.68
N GLN A 83 4.97 -21.29 23.63
CA GLN A 83 5.75 -21.07 22.40
C GLN A 83 6.02 -22.39 21.65
N ILE A 84 6.26 -22.27 20.32
CA ILE A 84 6.28 -23.39 19.36
C ILE A 84 7.18 -24.56 19.80
N ASP A 85 8.39 -24.26 20.26
CA ASP A 85 9.35 -25.32 20.58
C ASP A 85 9.08 -26.01 21.92
N GLN A 86 8.60 -25.25 22.91
CA GLN A 86 8.34 -25.76 24.27
C GLN A 86 6.99 -26.46 24.38
N ALA A 87 6.04 -26.10 23.52
CA ALA A 87 4.68 -26.63 23.53
C ALA A 87 4.50 -27.88 22.68
N ALA A 88 5.50 -28.29 21.88
CA ALA A 88 5.34 -29.41 20.95
C ALA A 88 4.80 -30.70 21.62
N PRO A 89 5.26 -31.10 22.84
CA PRO A 89 4.68 -32.25 23.53
C PRO A 89 3.22 -32.02 23.96
N LEU A 90 2.91 -30.84 24.50
CA LEU A 90 1.57 -30.48 24.96
C LEU A 90 0.56 -30.44 23.80
N ARG A 91 0.95 -29.89 22.65
CA ARG A 91 0.13 -29.85 21.44
C ARG A 91 -0.23 -31.26 20.98
N ARG A 92 0.75 -32.17 20.91
CA ARG A 92 0.51 -33.57 20.53
C ARG A 92 -0.47 -34.27 21.47
N LEU A 93 -0.39 -33.98 22.78
CA LEU A 93 -1.31 -34.54 23.78
C LEU A 93 -2.72 -33.97 23.67
N LEU A 94 -2.87 -32.68 23.31
CA LEU A 94 -4.19 -32.05 23.19
C LEU A 94 -4.92 -32.35 21.89
N VAL A 95 -4.22 -32.61 20.78
CA VAL A 95 -4.84 -32.87 19.48
C VAL A 95 -5.98 -33.91 19.55
N PRO A 96 -5.82 -35.10 20.17
CA PRO A 96 -6.91 -36.06 20.30
C PRO A 96 -8.14 -35.51 21.04
N HIS A 97 -7.94 -34.70 22.09
CA HIS A 97 -9.03 -34.08 22.83
C HIS A 97 -9.77 -33.04 21.99
N VAL A 98 -9.03 -32.15 21.31
CA VAL A 98 -9.60 -31.13 20.43
C VAL A 98 -10.34 -31.75 19.24
N ARG A 99 -9.77 -32.79 18.61
CA ARG A 99 -10.42 -33.50 17.50
C ARG A 99 -11.74 -34.15 17.93
N ARG A 100 -11.77 -34.78 19.12
CA ARG A 100 -13.00 -35.37 19.67
C ARG A 100 -14.08 -34.33 19.92
N LEU A 101 -13.70 -33.16 20.42
CA LEU A 101 -14.60 -32.08 20.82
C LEU A 101 -14.86 -31.06 19.71
N TRP A 102 -14.30 -31.26 18.51
CA TRP A 102 -14.19 -30.22 17.49
C TRP A 102 -15.53 -29.57 17.17
N HIS A 103 -16.54 -30.39 16.88
CA HIS A 103 -17.87 -29.91 16.54
C HIS A 103 -18.45 -29.02 17.65
N ASN A 104 -18.39 -29.47 18.90
CA ASN A 104 -18.91 -28.71 20.03
C ASN A 104 -18.08 -27.45 20.30
N ILE A 105 -16.74 -27.50 20.14
CA ILE A 105 -15.88 -26.31 20.25
C ILE A 105 -16.34 -25.24 19.25
N VAL A 106 -16.63 -25.63 17.99
CA VAL A 106 -17.12 -24.70 16.97
C VAL A 106 -18.48 -24.12 17.37
N LEU A 107 -19.42 -24.94 17.84
CA LEU A 107 -20.73 -24.47 18.31
C LEU A 107 -20.61 -23.51 19.51
N TRP A 108 -19.71 -23.80 20.47
CA TRP A 108 -19.47 -22.94 21.61
C TRP A 108 -18.82 -21.60 21.22
N ILE A 109 -17.88 -21.61 20.28
CA ILE A 109 -17.30 -20.37 19.74
C ILE A 109 -18.37 -19.53 19.06
N GLU A 110 -19.23 -20.15 18.25
CA GLU A 110 -20.35 -19.46 17.59
C GLU A 110 -21.35 -18.91 18.62
N PHE A 111 -21.80 -19.73 19.58
CA PHE A 111 -22.72 -19.31 20.63
C PHE A 111 -22.18 -18.15 21.48
N LEU A 112 -20.90 -18.18 21.83
CA LEU A 112 -20.26 -17.14 22.63
C LEU A 112 -19.85 -15.91 21.79
N HIS A 113 -19.90 -15.98 20.46
CA HIS A 113 -19.39 -14.92 19.60
C HIS A 113 -20.15 -13.59 19.82
N PRO A 114 -19.44 -12.46 20.01
CA PRO A 114 -20.08 -11.19 20.36
C PRO A 114 -21.09 -10.67 19.34
N VAL A 115 -20.95 -11.05 18.06
CA VAL A 115 -21.89 -10.69 16.98
C VAL A 115 -23.34 -11.06 17.28
N HIS A 116 -23.57 -12.12 18.06
CA HIS A 116 -24.92 -12.58 18.43
C HIS A 116 -25.49 -11.90 19.68
N HIS A 117 -24.65 -11.17 20.42
CA HIS A 117 -25.00 -10.53 21.69
C HIS A 117 -24.94 -9.00 21.61
N PHE A 118 -24.40 -8.45 20.53
CA PHE A 118 -24.28 -7.01 20.31
C PHE A 118 -25.62 -6.30 20.43
N GLY A 119 -25.66 -5.21 21.20
CA GLY A 119 -26.88 -4.45 21.48
C GLY A 119 -27.81 -5.07 22.54
N THR A 120 -27.40 -6.17 23.19
CA THR A 120 -28.16 -6.81 24.27
C THR A 120 -27.41 -6.71 25.61
N GLU A 121 -28.11 -6.92 26.73
CA GLU A 121 -27.49 -6.99 28.07
C GLU A 121 -26.46 -8.13 28.19
N ARG A 122 -26.53 -9.14 27.32
CA ARG A 122 -25.62 -10.29 27.35
C ARG A 122 -24.20 -9.93 26.93
N MET A 123 -24.02 -8.85 26.16
CA MET A 123 -22.72 -8.44 25.66
C MET A 123 -21.69 -8.24 26.78
N ALA A 124 -22.13 -7.72 27.94
CA ALA A 124 -21.29 -7.53 29.13
C ALA A 124 -20.74 -8.84 29.73
N HIS A 125 -21.22 -10.00 29.28
CA HIS A 125 -20.80 -11.33 29.74
C HIS A 125 -20.09 -12.14 28.67
N VAL A 126 -19.87 -11.58 27.48
CA VAL A 126 -19.15 -12.27 26.41
C VAL A 126 -17.66 -12.35 26.78
N PRO A 127 -17.05 -13.54 26.84
CA PRO A 127 -15.67 -13.71 27.26
C PRO A 127 -14.70 -13.49 26.08
N VAL A 128 -14.63 -12.25 25.58
CA VAL A 128 -13.88 -11.90 24.35
C VAL A 128 -12.40 -12.32 24.43
N SER A 129 -11.75 -12.16 25.59
CA SER A 129 -10.37 -12.60 25.82
C SER A 129 -10.19 -14.12 25.71
N VAL A 130 -11.15 -14.89 26.25
CA VAL A 130 -11.13 -16.36 26.17
C VAL A 130 -11.32 -16.80 24.72
N LEU A 131 -12.22 -16.17 23.97
CA LEU A 131 -12.41 -16.45 22.54
C LEU A 131 -11.14 -16.14 21.73
N ALA A 132 -10.53 -14.98 21.95
CA ALA A 132 -9.26 -14.62 21.33
C ALA A 132 -8.17 -15.66 21.61
N SER A 133 -8.02 -16.07 22.88
CA SER A 133 -7.03 -17.06 23.29
C SER A 133 -7.34 -18.47 22.76
N ALA A 134 -8.61 -18.87 22.71
CA ALA A 134 -9.03 -20.17 22.20
C ALA A 134 -8.78 -20.27 20.70
N LEU A 135 -9.18 -19.26 19.92
CA LEU A 135 -8.91 -19.18 18.49
C LEU A 135 -7.40 -19.22 18.21
N TYR A 136 -6.59 -18.47 18.96
CA TYR A 136 -5.13 -18.55 18.87
C TYR A 136 -4.60 -19.97 19.09
N GLY A 137 -5.09 -20.65 20.14
CA GLY A 137 -4.72 -22.02 20.44
C GLY A 137 -5.09 -23.01 19.32
N LEU A 138 -6.31 -22.91 18.80
CA LEU A 138 -6.78 -23.78 17.72
C LEU A 138 -5.99 -23.58 16.42
N PHE A 139 -5.71 -22.34 16.03
CA PHE A 139 -4.87 -22.05 14.86
C PHE A 139 -3.39 -22.37 15.06
N THR A 140 -2.94 -22.52 16.30
CA THR A 140 -1.62 -23.09 16.60
C THR A 140 -1.56 -24.61 16.32
N LEU A 141 -2.72 -25.28 16.30
CA LEU A 141 -2.87 -26.68 15.90
C LEU A 141 -3.26 -26.85 14.43
N LYS A 142 -3.22 -25.78 13.61
CA LYS A 142 -3.72 -25.77 12.23
C LYS A 142 -3.21 -26.94 11.39
N SER A 143 -1.93 -27.30 11.48
CA SER A 143 -1.34 -28.42 10.74
C SER A 143 -1.89 -29.80 11.13
N ALA A 144 -2.38 -29.95 12.37
CA ALA A 144 -2.97 -31.19 12.88
C ALA A 144 -4.51 -31.24 12.75
N LEU A 145 -5.13 -30.11 12.38
CA LEU A 145 -6.58 -29.94 12.30
C LEU A 145 -7.05 -29.46 10.91
N VAL A 146 -6.19 -29.52 9.89
CA VAL A 146 -6.49 -28.99 8.55
C VAL A 146 -7.77 -29.59 7.97
N ASP A 147 -7.95 -30.91 8.11
CA ASP A 147 -9.13 -31.63 7.64
C ASP A 147 -10.42 -31.16 8.31
N LEU A 148 -10.34 -30.77 9.58
CA LEU A 148 -11.47 -30.27 10.36
C LEU A 148 -11.76 -28.80 10.06
N LEU A 149 -10.72 -27.99 9.86
CA LEU A 149 -10.83 -26.59 9.45
C LEU A 149 -11.45 -26.46 8.05
N ASP A 150 -11.08 -27.34 7.12
CA ASP A 150 -11.66 -27.41 5.77
C ASP A 150 -13.16 -27.74 5.82
N GLN A 151 -13.58 -28.60 6.76
CA GLN A 151 -14.98 -28.97 6.97
C GLN A 151 -15.79 -27.90 7.72
N THR A 152 -15.14 -26.97 8.41
CA THR A 152 -15.80 -25.97 9.27
C THR A 152 -15.28 -24.55 9.03
N PRO A 153 -15.42 -24.01 7.80
CA PRO A 153 -14.93 -22.68 7.44
C PRO A 153 -15.50 -21.55 8.32
N GLN A 154 -16.63 -21.77 8.98
CA GLN A 154 -17.23 -20.82 9.94
C GLN A 154 -16.28 -20.40 11.07
N ILE A 155 -15.31 -21.24 11.45
CA ILE A 155 -14.35 -20.85 12.49
C ILE A 155 -13.40 -19.74 12.02
N TYR A 156 -13.02 -19.76 10.74
CA TYR A 156 -12.29 -18.63 10.13
C TYR A 156 -13.17 -17.39 10.11
N ARG A 157 -14.43 -17.52 9.71
CA ARG A 157 -15.37 -16.40 9.68
C ARG A 157 -15.54 -15.77 11.07
N ALA A 158 -15.70 -16.58 12.11
CA ALA A 158 -15.75 -16.13 13.50
C ALA A 158 -14.46 -15.39 13.90
N LEU A 159 -13.28 -15.94 13.58
CA LEU A 159 -12.01 -15.25 13.84
C LEU A 159 -11.93 -13.88 13.15
N PHE A 160 -12.21 -13.81 11.85
CA PHE A 160 -12.08 -12.56 11.11
C PHE A 160 -13.15 -11.54 11.49
N ASP A 161 -14.36 -11.98 11.86
CA ASP A 161 -15.39 -11.08 12.40
C ASP A 161 -14.98 -10.52 13.75
N LEU A 162 -14.55 -11.38 14.69
CA LEU A 162 -14.04 -10.97 15.99
C LEU A 162 -12.91 -9.96 15.83
N TRP A 163 -11.95 -10.22 14.95
CA TRP A 163 -10.81 -9.34 14.70
C TRP A 163 -11.20 -8.03 14.03
N LEU A 164 -11.98 -8.04 12.94
CA LEU A 164 -12.32 -6.81 12.20
C LEU A 164 -13.34 -5.92 12.91
N HIS A 165 -14.06 -6.45 13.91
CA HIS A 165 -15.09 -5.75 14.66
C HIS A 165 -14.83 -5.70 16.17
N VAL A 166 -13.62 -6.03 16.63
CA VAL A 166 -13.27 -5.98 18.06
C VAL A 166 -13.49 -4.60 18.70
N ASP A 167 -13.35 -3.51 17.94
CA ASP A 167 -13.65 -2.13 18.34
C ASP A 167 -15.15 -1.87 18.56
N VAL A 168 -16.01 -2.67 17.93
CA VAL A 168 -17.46 -2.64 18.14
C VAL A 168 -17.83 -3.42 19.39
N TYR A 169 -17.03 -4.43 19.73
CA TYR A 169 -17.29 -5.36 20.82
C TYR A 169 -16.66 -4.93 22.15
N CYS A 170 -15.55 -4.20 22.10
CA CYS A 170 -14.78 -3.76 23.26
C CYS A 170 -14.27 -2.33 23.05
N GLU A 171 -14.04 -1.60 24.14
CA GLU A 171 -13.44 -0.27 24.12
C GLU A 171 -11.93 -0.35 23.81
N LEU A 172 -11.55 -0.23 22.54
CA LEU A 172 -10.15 -0.18 22.11
C LEU A 172 -9.58 1.25 22.17
N PRO A 173 -8.28 1.42 22.47
CA PRO A 173 -7.29 0.37 22.77
C PRO A 173 -7.29 -0.10 24.24
N LEU A 174 -8.11 0.49 25.11
CA LEU A 174 -8.10 0.24 26.56
C LEU A 174 -8.31 -1.23 26.93
N ALA A 175 -9.16 -1.94 26.20
CA ALA A 175 -9.41 -3.37 26.39
C ALA A 175 -8.13 -4.22 26.21
N LEU A 176 -7.17 -3.81 25.37
CA LEU A 176 -5.90 -4.54 25.25
C LEU A 176 -5.03 -4.44 26.51
N VAL A 177 -5.17 -3.35 27.26
CA VAL A 177 -4.44 -3.11 28.50
C VAL A 177 -5.01 -3.94 29.65
N HIS A 178 -6.34 -4.08 29.70
CA HIS A 178 -7.03 -4.72 30.83
C HIS A 178 -7.42 -6.17 30.58
N ALA A 179 -7.78 -6.53 29.35
CA ALA A 179 -8.21 -7.88 29.01
C ALA A 179 -6.99 -8.76 28.71
N LYS A 180 -6.66 -9.64 29.67
CA LYS A 180 -5.61 -10.65 29.51
C LYS A 180 -5.80 -11.36 28.17
N TYR A 181 -4.71 -11.53 27.43
CA TYR A 181 -4.64 -12.32 26.19
C TYR A 181 -5.46 -11.82 25.00
N LEU A 182 -6.14 -10.66 25.08
CA LEU A 182 -6.85 -10.12 23.91
C LEU A 182 -5.91 -9.86 22.72
N HIS A 183 -4.65 -9.51 22.98
CA HIS A 183 -3.62 -9.33 21.94
C HIS A 183 -3.38 -10.59 21.09
N MET A 184 -3.66 -11.80 21.63
CA MET A 184 -3.50 -13.06 20.91
C MET A 184 -4.40 -13.13 19.67
N LEU A 185 -5.54 -12.42 19.68
CA LEU A 185 -6.40 -12.28 18.50
C LEU A 185 -5.62 -11.80 17.28
N PHE A 186 -4.80 -10.76 17.48
CA PHE A 186 -4.03 -10.10 16.42
C PHE A 186 -2.90 -10.97 15.87
N LEU A 187 -2.30 -11.81 16.73
CA LEU A 187 -1.29 -12.81 16.34
C LEU A 187 -1.91 -14.01 15.61
N THR A 188 -3.21 -14.26 15.80
CA THR A 188 -3.91 -15.41 15.20
C THR A 188 -4.17 -15.21 13.71
N VAL A 189 -4.42 -13.98 13.29
CA VAL A 189 -4.89 -13.65 11.93
C VAL A 189 -3.88 -14.06 10.86
N GLU A 190 -2.60 -13.77 11.08
CA GLU A 190 -1.52 -14.16 10.17
C GLU A 190 -1.47 -15.69 10.00
N ARG A 191 -1.50 -16.43 11.12
CA ARG A 191 -1.49 -17.91 11.11
C ARG A 191 -2.72 -18.49 10.42
N ALA A 192 -3.87 -17.83 10.57
CA ALA A 192 -5.09 -18.24 9.89
C ALA A 192 -4.97 -18.04 8.38
N LEU A 193 -4.36 -16.94 7.91
CA LEU A 193 -4.21 -16.63 6.48
C LEU A 193 -3.13 -17.46 5.76
N LEU A 194 -2.13 -17.96 6.48
CA LEU A 194 -1.06 -18.78 5.92
C LEU A 194 -1.42 -20.26 5.90
N ARG A 195 -1.03 -21.00 4.85
CA ARG A 195 -1.15 -22.46 4.85
C ARG A 195 -0.29 -23.11 5.94
N HIS A 196 -0.76 -24.25 6.40
CA HIS A 196 -0.20 -24.94 7.57
C HIS A 196 1.24 -25.47 7.37
N ASP A 197 1.63 -25.75 6.13
CA ASP A 197 2.94 -26.29 5.74
C ASP A 197 4.02 -25.21 5.58
N ILE A 198 3.66 -23.93 5.69
CA ILE A 198 4.54 -22.79 5.38
C ILE A 198 4.97 -21.98 6.60
N LEU A 199 4.38 -22.24 7.77
CA LEU A 199 4.78 -21.53 8.99
C LEU A 199 6.29 -21.67 9.27
N SER A 200 6.93 -22.78 8.90
CA SER A 200 8.38 -22.95 8.99
C SER A 200 9.18 -22.03 8.05
N LYS A 201 8.65 -21.68 6.87
CA LYS A 201 9.28 -20.74 5.94
C LYS A 201 9.26 -19.30 6.47
N VAL A 202 8.19 -18.90 7.16
CA VAL A 202 8.08 -17.56 7.77
C VAL A 202 9.20 -17.33 8.78
N HIS A 203 9.56 -18.36 9.54
CA HIS A 203 10.66 -18.29 10.51
C HIS A 203 12.05 -18.39 9.84
N GLY A 204 12.11 -18.76 8.56
CA GLY A 204 13.35 -18.93 7.79
C GLY A 204 13.63 -17.81 6.80
N ASP A 205 12.96 -16.64 6.94
CA ASP A 205 13.07 -15.47 6.07
C ASP A 205 12.82 -15.75 4.57
N GLY A 206 12.12 -16.84 4.25
CA GLY A 206 11.75 -17.17 2.88
C GLY A 206 10.68 -16.20 2.35
N PRO A 207 10.78 -15.72 1.10
CA PRO A 207 9.74 -14.87 0.53
C PRO A 207 8.43 -15.65 0.42
N LEU A 208 7.35 -15.07 0.94
CA LEU A 208 6.00 -15.62 0.78
C LEU A 208 5.53 -15.45 -0.66
N VAL A 209 4.92 -16.50 -1.21
CA VAL A 209 4.33 -16.50 -2.55
C VAL A 209 2.80 -16.63 -2.48
N PRO A 210 2.05 -16.27 -3.53
CA PRO A 210 0.58 -16.37 -3.53
C PRO A 210 0.04 -17.79 -3.21
N GLU A 211 0.80 -18.83 -3.52
CA GLU A 211 0.45 -20.23 -3.24
C GLU A 211 0.50 -20.58 -1.76
N ASP A 212 1.16 -19.73 -0.95
CA ASP A 212 1.29 -19.93 0.50
C ASP A 212 0.03 -19.50 1.27
N VAL A 213 -0.94 -18.88 0.59
CA VAL A 213 -2.18 -18.37 1.19
C VAL A 213 -3.20 -19.49 1.37
N ASP A 214 -3.80 -19.54 2.55
CA ASP A 214 -4.99 -20.35 2.79
C ASP A 214 -6.21 -19.69 2.13
N MET A 215 -6.67 -20.30 1.04
CA MET A 215 -7.75 -19.75 0.21
C MET A 215 -9.10 -19.78 0.93
N ILE A 216 -9.34 -20.73 1.84
CA ILE A 216 -10.56 -20.78 2.65
C ILE A 216 -10.54 -19.63 3.65
N ALA A 217 -9.42 -19.44 4.35
CA ALA A 217 -9.25 -18.32 5.28
C ALA A 217 -9.44 -16.97 4.58
N ARG A 218 -8.82 -16.80 3.41
CA ARG A 218 -8.96 -15.58 2.59
C ARG A 218 -10.41 -15.31 2.21
N ASP A 219 -11.12 -16.33 1.72
CA ASP A 219 -12.53 -16.17 1.33
C ASP A 219 -13.40 -15.82 2.54
N MET A 220 -13.18 -16.48 3.67
CA MET A 220 -13.90 -16.19 4.92
C MET A 220 -13.61 -14.77 5.45
N ALA A 221 -12.36 -14.30 5.37
CA ALA A 221 -12.01 -12.93 5.71
C ALA A 221 -12.76 -11.89 4.85
N LEU A 222 -12.89 -12.17 3.56
CA LEU A 222 -13.67 -11.33 2.65
C LEU A 222 -15.17 -11.42 2.90
N SER A 223 -15.68 -12.59 3.27
CA SER A 223 -17.09 -12.83 3.54
C SER A 223 -17.63 -11.97 4.70
N VAL A 224 -16.80 -11.70 5.71
CA VAL A 224 -17.12 -10.83 6.86
C VAL A 224 -17.44 -9.39 6.42
N VAL A 225 -16.82 -8.93 5.32
CA VAL A 225 -17.06 -7.59 4.77
C VAL A 225 -17.91 -7.61 3.49
N GLY A 226 -18.65 -8.69 3.24
CA GLY A 226 -19.52 -8.86 2.07
C GLY A 226 -18.74 -8.98 0.75
N HIS A 227 -17.58 -9.63 0.76
CA HIS A 227 -16.67 -9.78 -0.38
C HIS A 227 -16.27 -8.45 -1.03
N HIS A 228 -16.11 -7.41 -0.22
CA HIS A 228 -15.64 -6.10 -0.65
C HIS A 228 -14.24 -5.79 -0.09
N PRO A 229 -13.15 -6.09 -0.82
CA PRO A 229 -11.78 -5.86 -0.36
C PRO A 229 -11.53 -4.44 0.18
N ARG A 230 -12.13 -3.42 -0.45
CA ARG A 230 -11.99 -2.03 0.02
C ARG A 230 -12.59 -1.80 1.41
N ARG A 231 -13.66 -2.52 1.78
CA ARG A 231 -14.24 -2.46 3.13
C ARG A 231 -13.32 -3.18 4.13
N PHE A 232 -12.73 -4.30 3.73
CA PHE A 232 -11.70 -5.01 4.51
C PHE A 232 -10.54 -4.07 4.86
N TYR A 233 -9.91 -3.44 3.87
CA TYR A 233 -8.81 -2.51 4.11
C TYR A 233 -9.20 -1.33 5.00
N ARG A 234 -10.41 -0.79 4.82
CA ARG A 234 -10.90 0.31 5.64
C ARG A 234 -11.06 -0.09 7.11
N ARG A 235 -11.60 -1.28 7.40
CA ARG A 235 -11.74 -1.77 8.78
C ARG A 235 -10.38 -2.12 9.39
N PHE A 236 -9.51 -2.78 8.62
CA PHE A 236 -8.18 -3.14 9.10
C PHE A 236 -7.33 -1.90 9.42
N VAL A 237 -7.25 -0.91 8.51
CA VAL A 237 -6.50 0.33 8.77
C VAL A 237 -7.10 1.12 9.94
N HIS A 238 -8.43 1.09 10.11
CA HIS A 238 -9.08 1.71 11.26
C HIS A 238 -8.62 1.10 12.59
N LEU A 239 -8.53 -0.23 12.69
CA LEU A 239 -8.02 -0.90 13.89
C LEU A 239 -6.58 -0.50 14.20
N VAL A 240 -5.71 -0.45 13.18
CA VAL A 240 -4.32 0.00 13.36
C VAL A 240 -4.28 1.45 13.85
N GLU A 241 -5.14 2.31 13.31
CA GLU A 241 -5.25 3.71 13.74
C GLU A 241 -5.64 3.84 15.21
N LEU A 242 -6.49 2.95 15.75
CA LEU A 242 -6.84 2.93 17.17
C LEU A 242 -5.65 2.59 18.08
N PHE A 243 -4.67 1.80 17.63
CA PHE A 243 -3.49 1.46 18.44
C PHE A 243 -2.45 2.57 18.46
N VAL A 244 -2.41 3.38 17.41
CA VAL A 244 -1.42 4.45 17.25
C VAL A 244 -1.91 5.78 17.81
N THR A 245 -3.21 6.07 17.67
CA THR A 245 -3.81 7.31 18.18
C THR A 245 -3.55 7.45 19.68
N PRO A 246 -3.10 8.63 20.16
CA PRO A 246 -2.89 8.86 21.58
C PRO A 246 -4.18 8.55 22.37
N ILE A 247 -4.05 7.80 23.45
CA ILE A 247 -5.14 7.64 24.42
C ILE A 247 -5.34 9.00 25.10
N GLU A 248 -6.58 9.35 25.42
CA GLU A 248 -6.91 10.61 26.08
C GLU A 248 -5.98 10.86 27.29
N PRO A 249 -5.50 12.11 27.48
CA PRO A 249 -4.41 12.44 28.42
C PRO A 249 -4.72 12.13 29.89
N TYR A 250 -5.97 11.81 30.22
CA TYR A 250 -6.40 11.47 31.57
C TYR A 250 -6.27 9.98 31.90
N VAL A 251 -6.06 9.11 30.90
CA VAL A 251 -5.85 7.68 31.11
C VAL A 251 -4.35 7.42 31.23
N MET A 252 -3.86 7.31 32.46
CA MET A 252 -2.48 6.87 32.69
C MET A 252 -2.36 5.39 32.36
N ILE A 253 -1.67 5.07 31.26
CA ILE A 253 -1.24 3.71 30.95
C ILE A 253 0.20 3.50 31.39
N SER A 254 0.55 2.27 31.76
CA SER A 254 1.95 1.93 32.04
C SER A 254 2.78 1.95 30.76
N MET A 255 4.09 2.17 30.89
CA MET A 255 5.03 2.07 29.77
C MET A 255 4.96 0.70 29.07
N ASP A 256 4.76 -0.38 29.82
CA ASP A 256 4.60 -1.73 29.28
C ASP A 256 3.33 -1.85 28.39
N SER A 257 2.25 -1.18 28.80
CA SER A 257 1.00 -1.13 28.03
C SER A 257 1.20 -0.36 26.73
N GLU A 258 1.95 0.75 26.77
CA GLU A 258 2.28 1.52 25.57
C GLU A 258 3.13 0.69 24.59
N LEU A 259 4.15 0.01 25.09
CA LEU A 259 5.01 -0.87 24.30
C LEU A 259 4.20 -2.02 23.68
N MET A 260 3.26 -2.60 24.43
CA MET A 260 2.34 -3.62 23.93
C MET A 260 1.48 -3.10 22.76
N LEU A 261 0.94 -1.88 22.85
CA LEU A 261 0.18 -1.28 21.75
C LEU A 261 1.04 -1.05 20.51
N VAL A 262 2.28 -0.59 20.67
CA VAL A 262 3.23 -0.44 19.55
C VAL A 262 3.54 -1.79 18.91
N ARG A 263 3.78 -2.84 19.71
CA ARG A 263 4.01 -4.21 19.21
C ARG A 263 2.83 -4.76 18.43
N VAL A 264 1.60 -4.56 18.94
CA VAL A 264 0.38 -4.96 18.23
C VAL A 264 0.24 -4.17 16.93
N ALA A 265 0.42 -2.85 16.95
CA ALA A 265 0.38 -2.01 15.76
C ALA A 265 1.40 -2.46 14.71
N MET A 266 2.64 -2.72 15.11
CA MET A 266 3.71 -3.23 14.25
C MET A 266 3.33 -4.56 13.60
N SER A 267 2.91 -5.56 14.41
CA SER A 267 2.47 -6.86 13.90
C SER A 267 1.34 -6.72 12.87
N GLN A 268 0.37 -5.85 13.16
CA GLN A 268 -0.75 -5.60 12.28
C GLN A 268 -0.37 -4.84 11.01
N LEU A 269 0.59 -3.92 11.06
CA LEU A 269 1.12 -3.24 9.87
C LEU A 269 1.91 -4.21 8.98
N SER A 270 2.73 -5.08 9.57
CA SER A 270 3.42 -6.15 8.83
C SER A 270 2.43 -7.09 8.15
N LEU A 271 1.37 -7.50 8.86
CA LEU A 271 0.28 -8.28 8.28
C LEU A 271 -0.43 -7.53 7.15
N LEU A 272 -0.72 -6.24 7.33
CA LEU A 272 -1.35 -5.42 6.31
C LEU A 272 -0.46 -5.29 5.07
N ALA A 273 0.86 -5.21 5.22
CA ALA A 273 1.80 -5.18 4.12
C ALA A 273 1.73 -6.49 3.32
N MET A 274 1.74 -7.65 4.00
CA MET A 274 1.55 -8.96 3.37
C MET A 274 0.20 -9.05 2.66
N VAL A 275 -0.90 -8.62 3.31
CA VAL A 275 -2.24 -8.65 2.71
C VAL A 275 -2.33 -7.77 1.47
N SER A 276 -1.71 -6.58 1.50
CA SER A 276 -1.69 -5.62 0.37
C SER A 276 -0.94 -6.13 -0.86
N ASN A 277 0.09 -6.94 -0.66
CA ASN A 277 0.95 -7.42 -1.74
C ASN A 277 0.56 -8.82 -2.23
N LEU A 278 0.15 -9.71 -1.33
CA LEU A 278 0.01 -11.13 -1.61
C LEU A 278 -1.44 -11.62 -1.46
N PHE A 279 -2.08 -11.36 -0.31
CA PHE A 279 -3.29 -12.12 0.05
C PHE A 279 -4.56 -11.55 -0.59
N ILE A 280 -4.74 -10.23 -0.60
CA ILE A 280 -5.95 -9.57 -1.11
C ILE A 280 -5.57 -8.35 -1.95
N PRO A 281 -4.75 -8.49 -3.01
CA PRO A 281 -4.28 -7.36 -3.78
C PRO A 281 -5.47 -6.58 -4.35
N ALA A 282 -5.52 -5.29 -4.04
CA ALA A 282 -6.53 -4.38 -4.55
C ALA A 282 -5.87 -3.34 -5.45
N SER A 283 -6.20 -3.37 -6.74
CA SER A 283 -5.69 -2.43 -7.74
C SER A 283 -6.10 -0.97 -7.50
N SER A 284 -7.02 -0.74 -6.57
CA SER A 284 -7.54 0.57 -6.22
C SER A 284 -8.08 0.61 -4.79
N GLN A 285 -7.53 1.52 -4.00
CA GLN A 285 -7.97 1.82 -2.64
C GLN A 285 -8.80 3.09 -2.58
N ARG A 286 -9.59 3.24 -1.53
CA ARG A 286 -10.28 4.50 -1.29
C ARG A 286 -9.30 5.53 -0.71
N ARG A 287 -9.56 6.81 -1.00
CA ARG A 287 -8.73 7.92 -0.51
C ARG A 287 -8.60 7.91 1.01
N ASP A 288 -9.70 7.74 1.73
CA ASP A 288 -9.74 7.71 3.19
C ASP A 288 -8.79 6.69 3.81
N VAL A 289 -8.60 5.52 3.18
CA VAL A 289 -7.66 4.48 3.65
C VAL A 289 -6.21 4.96 3.56
N VAL A 290 -5.82 5.54 2.42
CA VAL A 290 -4.46 6.08 2.22
C VAL A 290 -4.18 7.20 3.21
N ARG A 291 -5.16 8.08 3.45
CA ARG A 291 -5.02 9.18 4.41
C ARG A 291 -4.86 8.68 5.84
N ALA A 292 -5.66 7.68 6.23
CA ALA A 292 -5.56 7.06 7.54
C ALA A 292 -4.17 6.44 7.74
N LEU A 293 -3.61 5.75 6.74
CA LEU A 293 -2.23 5.24 6.81
C LEU A 293 -1.16 6.33 6.97
N VAL A 294 -1.32 7.47 6.29
CA VAL A 294 -0.43 8.63 6.48
C VAL A 294 -0.57 9.21 7.90
N ARG A 295 -1.78 9.22 8.48
CA ARG A 295 -2.01 9.60 9.88
C ARG A 295 -1.39 8.60 10.86
N VAL A 296 -1.49 7.30 10.58
CA VAL A 296 -0.83 6.24 11.36
C VAL A 296 0.68 6.46 11.37
N LEU A 297 1.31 6.64 10.20
CA LEU A 297 2.75 6.89 10.13
C LEU A 297 3.17 8.15 10.91
N ARG A 298 2.39 9.24 10.81
CA ARG A 298 2.63 10.46 11.58
C ARG A 298 2.49 10.21 13.09
N GLY A 299 1.42 9.54 13.51
CA GLY A 299 1.19 9.21 14.91
C GLY A 299 2.26 8.31 15.51
N LEU A 300 2.87 7.42 14.71
CA LEU A 300 4.02 6.62 15.14
C LEU A 300 5.28 7.48 15.32
N LEU A 301 5.56 8.39 14.38
CA LEU A 301 6.70 9.30 14.45
C LEU A 301 6.62 10.29 15.62
N ASP A 302 5.40 10.69 16.00
CA ASP A 302 5.13 11.61 17.11
C ASP A 302 5.19 10.93 18.49
N ARG A 303 5.35 9.59 18.57
CA ARG A 303 5.41 8.87 19.84
C ARG A 303 6.76 9.06 20.54
N PRO A 304 6.77 9.08 21.89
CA PRO A 304 8.01 9.18 22.67
C PRO A 304 8.83 7.89 22.63
N VAL A 305 8.17 6.73 22.49
CA VAL A 305 8.82 5.43 22.38
C VAL A 305 9.29 5.22 20.95
N ASP A 306 10.53 4.75 20.80
CA ASP A 306 11.10 4.44 19.49
C ASP A 306 10.31 3.30 18.82
N ALA A 307 9.62 3.61 17.74
CA ALA A 307 8.69 2.71 17.05
C ALA A 307 9.15 2.40 15.61
N LEU A 308 10.46 2.44 15.34
CA LEU A 308 11.05 2.34 13.99
C LEU A 308 10.48 1.17 13.17
N GLU A 309 10.36 -0.01 13.76
CA GLU A 309 9.85 -1.19 13.04
C GLU A 309 8.38 -1.01 12.60
N ALA A 310 7.56 -0.36 13.43
CA ALA A 310 6.19 -0.02 13.06
C ALA A 310 6.15 1.09 12.00
N GLU A 311 7.03 2.10 12.10
CA GLU A 311 7.15 3.18 11.11
C GLU A 311 7.53 2.62 9.74
N GLU A 312 8.51 1.72 9.67
CA GLU A 312 8.93 1.03 8.45
C GLU A 312 7.81 0.11 7.91
N ALA A 313 7.10 -0.61 8.78
CA ALA A 313 5.97 -1.43 8.36
C ALA A 313 4.84 -0.58 7.74
N ALA A 314 4.51 0.59 8.30
CA ALA A 314 3.57 1.52 7.70
C ALA A 314 4.04 2.04 6.33
N CYS A 315 5.33 2.31 6.18
CA CYS A 315 5.95 2.64 4.90
C CYS A 315 5.80 1.51 3.88
N MET A 316 6.06 0.25 4.27
CA MET A 316 5.90 -0.93 3.42
C MET A 316 4.45 -1.13 2.95
N VAL A 317 3.46 -0.89 3.82
CA VAL A 317 2.03 -0.96 3.44
C VAL A 317 1.73 0.05 2.33
N LEU A 318 2.10 1.32 2.52
CA LEU A 318 1.86 2.37 1.54
C LEU A 318 2.56 2.05 0.21
N TRP A 319 3.81 1.60 0.28
CA TRP A 319 4.59 1.24 -0.89
C TRP A 319 3.98 0.07 -1.67
N GLY A 320 3.54 -0.97 -0.97
CA GLY A 320 2.82 -2.10 -1.54
C GLY A 320 1.55 -1.67 -2.26
N MET A 321 0.75 -0.82 -1.62
CA MET A 321 -0.45 -0.25 -2.24
C MET A 321 -0.14 0.56 -3.51
N TRP A 322 0.96 1.33 -3.54
CA TRP A 322 1.35 2.09 -4.73
C TRP A 322 1.82 1.19 -5.88
N LYS A 323 2.60 0.14 -5.56
CA LYS A 323 3.08 -0.84 -6.55
C LYS A 323 1.95 -1.66 -7.17
N CYS A 324 0.95 -2.02 -6.36
CA CYS A 324 -0.22 -2.78 -6.81
C CYS A 324 -1.28 -1.91 -7.51
N ALA A 325 -1.22 -0.58 -7.35
CA ALA A 325 -2.20 0.31 -7.95
C ALA A 325 -2.09 0.33 -9.47
N GLY A 326 -3.25 0.31 -10.14
CA GLY A 326 -3.32 0.51 -11.60
C GLY A 326 -3.13 1.98 -12.03
N ASP A 327 -3.02 2.91 -11.08
CA ASP A 327 -2.83 4.33 -11.34
C ASP A 327 -2.02 5.03 -10.23
N ARG A 328 -1.71 6.32 -10.42
CA ARG A 328 -0.91 7.12 -9.46
C ARG A 328 -1.75 7.83 -8.40
N ARG A 329 -3.07 7.60 -8.32
CA ARG A 329 -3.94 8.38 -7.43
C ARG A 329 -3.59 8.17 -5.96
N LEU A 330 -3.27 6.93 -5.58
CA LEU A 330 -2.92 6.60 -4.19
C LEU A 330 -1.65 7.35 -3.75
N LEU A 331 -0.60 7.34 -4.58
CA LEU A 331 0.62 8.11 -4.33
C LEU A 331 0.33 9.61 -4.24
N VAL A 332 -0.43 10.15 -5.21
CA VAL A 332 -0.80 11.58 -5.24
C VAL A 332 -1.57 12.00 -3.98
N TRP A 333 -2.44 11.15 -3.45
CA TRP A 333 -3.15 11.42 -2.20
C TRP A 333 -2.21 11.39 -1.00
N ALA A 334 -1.30 10.41 -0.92
CA ALA A 334 -0.34 10.31 0.17
C ALA A 334 0.62 11.50 0.18
N LEU A 335 1.16 11.89 -0.97
CA LEU A 335 2.03 13.07 -1.12
C LEU A 335 1.33 14.36 -0.70
N ARG A 336 0.04 14.53 -1.03
CA ARG A 336 -0.73 15.72 -0.60
C ARG A 336 -0.94 15.79 0.91
N ASP A 337 -0.93 14.65 1.57
CA ASP A 337 -1.11 14.54 3.00
C ASP A 337 0.26 14.49 3.74
N GLY A 338 1.36 14.77 3.03
CA GLY A 338 2.70 14.96 3.60
C GLY A 338 3.51 13.68 3.83
N VAL A 339 3.25 12.61 3.07
CA VAL A 339 3.95 11.32 3.29
C VAL A 339 5.46 11.40 3.03
N LEU A 340 5.91 12.33 2.19
CA LEU A 340 7.30 12.41 1.76
C LEU A 340 8.22 12.89 2.88
N GLU A 341 7.74 13.89 3.62
CA GLU A 341 8.38 14.41 4.83
C GLU A 341 8.45 13.32 5.90
N LEU A 342 7.38 12.53 6.05
CA LEU A 342 7.35 11.42 7.00
C LEU A 342 8.33 10.30 6.62
N ILE A 343 8.37 9.88 5.35
CA ILE A 343 9.35 8.88 4.88
C ILE A 343 10.78 9.37 5.07
N SER A 344 11.02 10.66 4.79
CA SER A 344 12.34 11.27 4.99
C SER A 344 12.72 11.29 6.48
N ALA A 345 11.76 11.55 7.37
CA ALA A 345 11.99 11.48 8.81
C ALA A 345 12.37 10.06 9.26
N VAL A 346 11.63 9.04 8.82
CA VAL A 346 11.96 7.62 9.09
C VAL A 346 13.35 7.28 8.55
N HIS A 347 13.62 7.65 7.29
CA HIS A 347 14.91 7.41 6.64
C HIS A 347 16.08 8.06 7.39
N ASN A 348 15.90 9.29 7.88
CA ASN A 348 16.94 9.99 8.64
C ASN A 348 17.15 9.39 10.04
N LYS A 349 16.12 8.81 10.66
CA LYS A 349 16.28 8.04 11.91
C LYS A 349 17.07 6.75 11.64
N ARG A 350 16.67 5.98 10.61
CA ARG A 350 17.31 4.72 10.22
C ARG A 350 17.15 4.49 8.71
N PRO A 351 18.22 4.68 7.91
CA PRO A 351 18.19 4.35 6.49
C PRO A 351 17.94 2.86 6.28
N SER A 352 17.01 2.51 5.38
CA SER A 352 16.70 1.13 5.02
C SER A 352 16.43 1.00 3.53
N ASP A 353 16.55 -0.23 3.01
CA ASP A 353 16.28 -0.52 1.60
C ASP A 353 14.84 -0.15 1.21
N THR A 354 13.89 -0.30 2.14
CA THR A 354 12.49 0.11 1.97
C THR A 354 12.38 1.61 1.76
N THR A 355 12.90 2.42 2.68
CA THR A 355 12.79 3.89 2.60
C THR A 355 13.54 4.44 1.38
N ASN A 356 14.73 3.90 1.09
CA ASN A 356 15.48 4.20 -0.14
C ASN A 356 14.67 3.88 -1.40
N SER A 357 14.09 2.68 -1.47
CA SER A 357 13.30 2.26 -2.63
C SER A 357 12.04 3.09 -2.81
N MET A 358 11.41 3.54 -1.72
CA MET A 358 10.27 4.45 -1.78
C MET A 358 10.66 5.83 -2.28
N LEU A 359 11.76 6.41 -1.79
CA LEU A 359 12.25 7.71 -2.25
C LEU A 359 12.61 7.67 -3.75
N ASN A 360 13.33 6.63 -4.17
CA ASN A 360 13.64 6.39 -5.59
C ASN A 360 12.37 6.21 -6.42
N TYR A 361 11.41 5.43 -5.93
CA TYR A 361 10.11 5.25 -6.58
C TYR A 361 9.37 6.58 -6.74
N ILE A 362 9.33 7.44 -5.71
CA ILE A 362 8.68 8.76 -5.79
C ILE A 362 9.39 9.66 -6.81
N ALA A 363 10.73 9.65 -6.82
CA ALA A 363 11.52 10.37 -7.81
C ALA A 363 11.22 9.90 -9.24
N ASP A 364 11.15 8.58 -9.46
CA ASP A 364 10.76 8.00 -10.75
C ASP A 364 9.35 8.45 -11.15
N GLN A 365 8.40 8.40 -10.22
CA GLN A 365 7.01 8.82 -10.48
C GLN A 365 6.86 10.32 -10.75
N ALA A 366 7.86 11.15 -10.42
CA ALA A 366 7.85 12.57 -10.69
C ALA A 366 7.88 12.94 -12.18
N MET A 367 8.04 11.96 -13.08
CA MET A 367 7.81 12.19 -14.50
C MET A 367 6.33 12.26 -14.90
N HIS A 368 5.42 11.88 -14.01
CA HIS A 368 4.00 12.09 -14.21
C HIS A 368 3.58 13.46 -13.69
N VAL A 369 2.88 14.23 -14.53
CA VAL A 369 2.50 15.62 -14.25
C VAL A 369 1.68 15.73 -12.97
N GLN A 370 0.85 14.75 -12.67
CA GLN A 370 0.03 14.75 -11.45
C GLN A 370 0.88 14.63 -10.17
N VAL A 371 1.92 13.80 -10.21
CA VAL A 371 2.84 13.59 -9.08
C VAL A 371 3.73 14.83 -8.93
N LEU A 372 4.34 15.29 -10.01
CA LEU A 372 5.21 16.46 -10.04
C LEU A 372 4.52 17.73 -9.51
N ARG A 373 3.22 17.91 -9.82
CA ARG A 373 2.41 19.01 -9.29
C ARG A 373 2.28 19.00 -7.77
N VAL A 374 2.29 17.82 -7.15
CA VAL A 374 2.17 17.68 -5.69
C VAL A 374 3.52 17.80 -5.01
N LEU A 375 4.62 17.45 -5.68
CA LEU A 375 5.97 17.63 -5.15
C LEU A 375 6.42 19.09 -5.16
N GLY A 376 5.87 19.93 -6.06
CA GLY A 376 6.31 21.31 -6.25
C GLY A 376 5.43 22.47 -5.74
N PRO A 377 4.50 22.36 -4.77
CA PRO A 377 3.59 23.47 -4.43
C PRO A 377 4.26 24.69 -3.77
N GLY A 378 5.52 24.59 -3.32
CA GLY A 378 6.22 25.70 -2.63
C GLY A 378 7.65 25.98 -3.09
N GLY A 379 8.14 25.35 -4.17
CA GLY A 379 9.52 25.55 -4.63
C GLY A 379 10.61 24.94 -3.74
N GLN A 380 10.25 24.39 -2.58
CA GLN A 380 11.17 23.61 -1.75
C GLN A 380 11.58 22.34 -2.47
N VAL A 381 12.89 22.10 -2.48
CA VAL A 381 13.48 20.88 -3.02
C VAL A 381 13.43 19.83 -1.93
N VAL A 382 12.75 18.73 -2.22
CA VAL A 382 12.80 17.54 -1.36
C VAL A 382 14.15 16.88 -1.58
N PRO A 383 14.89 16.51 -0.52
CA PRO A 383 16.15 15.82 -0.65
C PRO A 383 15.92 14.38 -1.13
N PHE A 384 16.02 14.18 -2.44
CA PHE A 384 15.98 12.85 -3.06
C PHE A 384 17.41 12.41 -3.32
N GLY A 385 17.94 11.43 -2.58
CA GLY A 385 19.10 10.62 -2.98
C GLY A 385 20.41 11.34 -3.38
N GLY A 386 20.51 12.66 -3.19
CA GLY A 386 21.68 13.49 -3.47
C GLY A 386 21.45 14.69 -4.43
N PRO A 387 22.44 15.59 -4.56
CA PRO A 387 22.28 16.90 -5.22
C PRO A 387 21.89 16.84 -6.72
N ALA A 388 22.29 15.78 -7.43
CA ALA A 388 22.02 15.63 -8.86
C ALA A 388 20.54 15.32 -9.14
N VAL A 389 19.94 14.44 -8.33
CA VAL A 389 18.52 14.09 -8.42
C VAL A 389 17.66 15.30 -8.02
N GLU A 390 18.05 15.98 -6.95
CA GLU A 390 17.44 17.24 -6.50
C GLU A 390 17.42 18.32 -7.60
N THR A 391 18.55 18.50 -8.31
CA THR A 391 18.66 19.46 -9.41
C THR A 391 17.75 19.08 -10.57
N SER A 392 17.78 17.82 -10.99
CA SER A 392 16.89 17.28 -12.04
C SER A 392 15.40 17.46 -11.68
N MET A 393 15.05 17.23 -10.42
CA MET A 393 13.68 17.41 -9.91
C MET A 393 13.24 18.88 -9.94
N ARG A 394 14.13 19.80 -9.58
CA ARG A 394 13.89 21.25 -9.66
C ARG A 394 13.64 21.67 -11.11
N GLU A 395 14.50 21.24 -12.03
CA GLU A 395 14.36 21.52 -13.47
C GLU A 395 13.04 20.99 -14.03
N ARG A 396 12.70 19.71 -13.77
CA ARG A 396 11.40 19.13 -14.16
C ARG A 396 10.23 19.95 -13.66
N THR A 397 10.27 20.34 -12.40
CA THR A 397 9.20 21.12 -11.77
C THR A 397 9.07 22.49 -12.44
N GLU A 398 10.17 23.15 -12.73
CA GLU A 398 10.17 24.47 -13.40
C GLU A 398 9.67 24.39 -14.84
N VAL A 399 10.09 23.37 -15.58
CA VAL A 399 9.56 23.09 -16.91
C VAL A 399 8.06 22.79 -16.84
N MET A 400 7.59 21.99 -15.89
CA MET A 400 6.16 21.72 -15.72
C MET A 400 5.36 22.99 -15.41
N ARG A 401 5.86 23.87 -14.52
CA ARG A 401 5.19 25.13 -14.17
C ARG A 401 5.11 26.08 -15.36
N SER A 402 6.19 26.23 -16.10
CA SER A 402 6.24 27.11 -17.28
C SER A 402 5.34 26.61 -18.42
N LEU A 403 5.26 25.29 -18.63
CA LEU A 403 4.46 24.68 -19.71
C LEU A 403 2.97 24.56 -19.40
N TYR A 404 2.60 24.41 -18.11
CA TYR A 404 1.21 24.21 -17.69
C TYR A 404 0.77 25.30 -16.72
N PRO A 405 0.80 26.58 -17.13
CA PRO A 405 0.39 27.66 -16.25
C PRO A 405 -1.10 27.52 -15.92
N LYS A 406 -1.45 27.73 -14.65
CA LYS A 406 -2.84 27.71 -14.18
C LYS A 406 -3.51 29.07 -14.39
N VAL A 407 -3.47 29.58 -15.62
CA VAL A 407 -4.07 30.87 -16.00
C VAL A 407 -4.88 30.70 -17.28
N CYS A 408 -5.84 31.61 -17.49
CA CYS A 408 -6.56 31.68 -18.76
C CYS A 408 -5.61 32.16 -19.88
N ALA A 409 -5.60 31.45 -21.00
CA ALA A 409 -4.73 31.78 -22.14
C ALA A 409 -5.20 33.00 -22.93
N CYS A 410 -6.51 33.28 -22.94
CA CYS A 410 -7.06 34.47 -23.59
C CYS A 410 -6.43 35.75 -23.00
N SER A 411 -5.70 36.49 -23.85
CA SER A 411 -4.96 37.69 -23.45
C SER A 411 -5.84 38.80 -22.89
N LYS A 412 -7.10 38.88 -23.36
CA LYS A 412 -8.11 39.85 -22.93
C LYS A 412 -9.00 39.37 -21.78
N CYS A 413 -8.69 38.22 -21.18
CA CYS A 413 -9.49 37.69 -20.08
C CYS A 413 -9.37 38.58 -18.83
N PRO A 414 -10.47 39.16 -18.31
CA PRO A 414 -10.43 40.00 -17.12
C PRO A 414 -10.06 39.20 -15.86
N ARG A 415 -10.22 37.88 -15.89
CA ARG A 415 -9.87 36.95 -14.79
C ARG A 415 -8.49 36.34 -14.94
N ARG A 416 -7.64 36.82 -15.87
CA ARG A 416 -6.32 36.23 -16.15
C ARG A 416 -5.36 36.31 -14.95
N SER A 417 -5.44 37.41 -14.20
CA SER A 417 -4.65 37.66 -12.98
C SER A 417 -5.36 37.27 -11.68
N ALA A 418 -6.66 36.94 -11.74
CA ALA A 418 -7.42 36.59 -10.56
C ALA A 418 -6.84 35.31 -9.93
N GLN A 419 -6.50 35.37 -8.65
CA GLN A 419 -6.01 34.23 -7.87
C GLN A 419 -7.05 33.09 -7.77
N ASP A 420 -8.28 33.33 -8.21
CA ASP A 420 -9.36 32.36 -8.31
C ASP A 420 -9.10 31.35 -9.43
N ARG A 421 -8.30 30.34 -9.09
CA ARG A 421 -7.88 29.20 -9.91
C ARG A 421 -9.00 28.19 -10.19
N TYR A 422 -10.24 28.47 -9.78
CA TYR A 422 -11.35 27.52 -9.86
C TYR A 422 -12.02 27.56 -11.24
N GLY A 423 -12.27 26.38 -11.82
CA GLY A 423 -13.09 26.23 -13.02
C GLY A 423 -12.39 26.40 -14.37
N LEU A 424 -11.05 26.45 -14.43
CA LEU A 424 -10.33 26.44 -15.72
C LEU A 424 -10.60 25.13 -16.49
N ARG A 425 -11.11 25.26 -17.71
CA ARG A 425 -11.31 24.17 -18.67
C ARG A 425 -10.07 24.02 -19.53
N ARG A 426 -9.61 22.79 -19.74
CA ARG A 426 -8.48 22.50 -20.64
C ARG A 426 -8.96 22.35 -22.07
N CYS A 427 -8.20 22.89 -23.01
CA CYS A 427 -8.33 22.57 -24.42
C CYS A 427 -7.96 21.10 -24.68
N ALA A 428 -8.42 20.53 -25.80
CA ALA A 428 -8.08 19.18 -26.24
C ALA A 428 -6.57 18.98 -26.46
N CYS A 429 -5.81 20.05 -26.68
CA CYS A 429 -4.34 20.02 -26.76
C CYS A 429 -3.63 19.86 -25.40
N VAL A 430 -4.38 19.78 -24.29
CA VAL A 430 -3.94 19.58 -22.88
C VAL A 430 -2.99 20.62 -22.27
N THR A 431 -2.41 21.51 -23.07
CA THR A 431 -1.49 22.59 -22.67
C THR A 431 -2.21 23.88 -22.26
N THR A 432 -3.29 24.21 -22.97
CA THR A 432 -3.95 25.53 -22.87
C THR A 432 -5.21 25.45 -22.03
N CYS A 433 -5.44 26.45 -21.18
CA CYS A 433 -6.59 26.53 -20.28
C CYS A 433 -7.41 27.80 -20.50
N TYR A 434 -8.72 27.72 -20.32
CA TYR A 434 -9.66 28.83 -20.46
C TYR A 434 -10.64 28.85 -19.28
N CYS A 435 -11.00 30.04 -18.80
CA CYS A 435 -12.01 30.16 -17.73
C CYS A 435 -13.46 30.02 -18.26
N SER A 436 -13.68 30.25 -19.56
CA SER A 436 -14.97 30.17 -20.23
C SER A 436 -14.82 29.78 -21.70
N SER A 437 -15.91 29.32 -22.31
CA SER A 437 -15.97 29.05 -23.76
C SER A 437 -15.77 30.33 -24.59
N GLU A 438 -16.20 31.48 -24.08
CA GLU A 438 -15.99 32.79 -24.73
C GLU A 438 -14.51 33.15 -24.82
N CYS A 439 -13.75 32.96 -23.74
CA CYS A 439 -12.30 33.16 -23.75
C CYS A 439 -11.60 32.24 -24.76
N GLN A 440 -12.06 30.99 -24.85
CA GLN A 440 -11.55 30.04 -25.83
C GLN A 440 -11.86 30.50 -27.26
N LEU A 441 -13.09 30.94 -27.53
CA LEU A 441 -13.50 31.42 -28.85
C LEU A 441 -12.67 32.65 -29.28
N HIS A 442 -12.44 33.59 -28.34
CA HIS A 442 -11.66 34.79 -28.61
C HIS A 442 -10.19 34.50 -28.94
N ASP A 443 -9.59 33.52 -28.28
CA ASP A 443 -8.21 33.08 -28.52
C ASP A 443 -8.10 32.04 -29.66
N TRP A 444 -9.22 31.60 -30.23
CA TRP A 444 -9.22 30.44 -31.12
C TRP A 444 -8.46 30.69 -32.43
N SER A 445 -8.53 31.89 -33.01
CA SER A 445 -7.82 32.20 -34.26
C SER A 445 -6.30 32.08 -34.12
N SER A 446 -5.74 32.54 -33.00
CA SER A 446 -4.32 32.41 -32.66
C SER A 446 -3.96 31.00 -32.17
N HIS A 447 -4.83 30.36 -31.41
CA HIS A 447 -4.55 29.05 -30.81
C HIS A 447 -4.72 27.88 -31.79
N ARG A 448 -5.64 27.96 -32.75
CA ARG A 448 -6.04 26.84 -33.62
C ARG A 448 -4.87 26.19 -34.37
N PRO A 449 -3.95 26.91 -35.05
CA PRO A 449 -2.85 26.28 -35.77
C PRO A 449 -1.95 25.47 -34.82
N ARG A 450 -1.59 26.07 -33.68
CA ARG A 450 -0.82 25.42 -32.62
C ARG A 450 -1.55 24.22 -32.02
N CYS A 451 -2.85 24.33 -31.79
CA CYS A 451 -3.69 23.25 -31.29
C CYS A 451 -3.70 22.04 -32.24
N GLN A 452 -3.82 22.29 -33.55
CA GLN A 452 -3.78 21.25 -34.58
C GLN A 452 -2.41 20.55 -34.60
N SER A 453 -1.32 21.31 -34.60
CA SER A 453 0.04 20.75 -34.55
C SER A 453 0.24 19.86 -33.32
N ILE A 454 -0.12 20.34 -32.12
CA ILE A 454 -0.08 19.53 -30.88
C ILE A 454 -0.85 18.23 -31.04
N ARG A 455 -2.08 18.30 -31.56
CA ARG A 455 -2.93 17.12 -31.73
C ARG A 455 -2.31 16.10 -32.67
N MET A 456 -1.70 16.54 -33.77
CA MET A 456 -1.01 15.65 -34.71
C MET A 456 0.17 14.94 -34.03
N THR A 457 1.05 15.67 -33.35
CA THR A 457 2.17 15.08 -32.59
C THR A 457 1.67 14.10 -31.54
N MET A 458 0.59 14.44 -30.84
CA MET A 458 -0.02 13.59 -29.81
C MET A 458 -0.63 12.32 -30.38
N VAL A 459 -1.32 12.39 -31.53
CA VAL A 459 -1.88 11.20 -32.20
C VAL A 459 -0.77 10.25 -32.62
N GLU A 460 0.32 10.79 -33.18
CA GLU A 460 1.47 9.98 -33.58
C GLU A 460 2.14 9.32 -32.37
N ALA A 461 2.39 10.08 -31.30
CA ALA A 461 2.97 9.55 -30.07
C ALA A 461 2.08 8.47 -29.42
N LEU A 462 0.76 8.66 -29.41
CA LEU A 462 -0.19 7.74 -28.80
C LEU A 462 -0.45 6.48 -29.64
N ARG A 463 -0.14 6.47 -30.94
CA ARG A 463 -0.30 5.29 -31.81
C ARG A 463 0.48 4.07 -31.27
N TYR A 464 1.59 4.32 -30.61
CA TYR A 464 2.51 3.31 -30.09
C TYR A 464 2.36 3.08 -28.57
N LEU A 465 1.44 3.77 -27.91
CA LEU A 465 1.27 3.74 -26.46
C LEU A 465 -0.11 3.18 -26.08
N PRO A 466 -0.20 2.18 -25.19
CA PRO A 466 -1.47 1.76 -24.64
C PRO A 466 -2.08 2.91 -23.82
N SER A 467 -3.31 3.29 -24.17
CA SER A 467 -4.04 4.42 -23.57
C SER A 467 -4.27 4.28 -22.05
N SER A 468 -4.17 3.06 -21.53
CA SER A 468 -4.26 2.76 -20.10
C SER A 468 -3.00 3.14 -19.31
N GLU A 469 -1.84 3.30 -19.94
CA GLU A 469 -0.56 3.38 -19.21
C GLU A 469 -0.04 4.79 -18.96
N ILE A 470 -0.25 5.68 -19.92
CA ILE A 470 0.25 7.04 -19.86
C ILE A 470 -0.82 8.01 -20.33
N SER A 471 -1.09 9.04 -19.52
CA SER A 471 -2.12 10.02 -19.88
C SER A 471 -1.62 10.90 -21.02
N PRO A 472 -2.52 11.42 -21.89
CA PRO A 472 -2.12 12.38 -22.92
C PRO A 472 -1.39 13.61 -22.35
N LEU A 473 -1.71 14.01 -21.13
CA LEU A 473 -1.02 15.10 -20.44
C LEU A 473 0.43 14.75 -20.11
N ASP A 474 0.70 13.50 -19.69
CA ASP A 474 2.05 13.04 -19.38
C ASP A 474 2.89 12.89 -20.65
N VAL A 475 2.34 12.28 -21.72
CA VAL A 475 3.01 12.20 -23.03
C VAL A 475 3.42 13.59 -23.51
N ARG A 476 2.50 14.56 -23.43
CA ARG A 476 2.78 15.93 -23.84
C ARG A 476 3.89 16.56 -23.01
N PHE A 477 3.89 16.32 -21.69
CA PHE A 477 4.94 16.79 -20.81
C PHE A 477 6.29 16.18 -21.16
N HIS A 478 6.35 14.88 -21.43
CA HIS A 478 7.59 14.19 -21.81
C HIS A 478 8.17 14.73 -23.11
N ILE A 479 7.34 14.96 -24.13
CA ILE A 479 7.76 15.58 -25.39
C ILE A 479 8.39 16.94 -25.12
N LEU A 480 7.70 17.80 -24.37
CA LEU A 480 8.17 19.14 -24.07
C LEU A 480 9.42 19.17 -23.19
N TYR A 481 9.51 18.28 -22.20
CA TYR A 481 10.67 18.17 -21.32
C TYR A 481 11.89 17.64 -22.06
N ALA A 482 11.73 16.65 -22.93
CA ALA A 482 12.81 16.17 -23.78
C ALA A 482 13.30 17.27 -24.75
N ARG A 483 12.41 18.05 -25.35
CA ARG A 483 12.80 19.24 -26.14
C ARG A 483 13.59 20.24 -25.31
N PHE A 484 13.14 20.53 -24.08
CA PHE A 484 13.90 21.39 -23.17
C PHE A 484 15.31 20.85 -22.90
N LEU A 485 15.46 19.56 -22.63
CA LEU A 485 16.77 18.92 -22.41
C LEU A 485 17.68 19.01 -23.64
N VAL A 486 17.13 18.81 -24.85
CA VAL A 486 17.89 18.99 -26.11
C VAL A 486 18.43 20.41 -26.21
N ARG A 487 17.60 21.42 -25.95
CA ARG A 487 18.05 22.83 -25.98
C ARG A 487 19.16 23.10 -24.97
N MET A 488 18.97 22.66 -23.73
CA MET A 488 19.90 22.91 -22.64
C MET A 488 21.26 22.23 -22.86
N ASN A 489 21.26 21.09 -23.54
CA ASN A 489 22.47 20.31 -23.81
C ASN A 489 22.98 20.44 -25.24
N PHE A 490 22.39 21.30 -26.08
CA PHE A 490 22.70 21.39 -27.51
C PHE A 490 24.20 21.53 -27.77
N ALA A 491 24.89 22.41 -27.03
CA ALA A 491 26.33 22.60 -27.15
C ALA A 491 27.18 21.38 -26.75
N LYS A 492 26.66 20.52 -25.86
CA LYS A 492 27.33 19.30 -25.38
C LYS A 492 27.05 18.08 -26.26
N LEU A 493 26.10 18.18 -27.20
CA LEU A 493 25.78 17.08 -28.12
C LEU A 493 26.83 16.90 -29.22
N GLU A 494 27.91 17.70 -29.24
CA GLU A 494 29.05 17.62 -30.16
C GLU A 494 28.65 17.47 -31.64
N LEU A 495 27.50 18.03 -32.02
CA LEU A 495 26.95 17.98 -33.38
C LEU A 495 27.84 18.72 -34.40
N VAL A 496 28.88 19.42 -33.96
CA VAL A 496 29.83 20.17 -34.77
C VAL A 496 30.85 19.26 -35.46
N GLU A 497 31.10 18.06 -34.93
CA GLU A 497 32.01 17.07 -35.55
C GLU A 497 31.34 16.24 -36.66
N ILE A 498 30.07 16.49 -36.97
CA ILE A 498 29.38 15.87 -38.10
C ILE A 498 30.06 16.35 -39.39
N PRO A 499 30.81 15.49 -40.11
CA PRO A 499 31.62 15.93 -41.24
C PRO A 499 30.74 16.55 -42.32
N ARG A 500 31.02 17.81 -42.69
CA ARG A 500 30.41 18.50 -43.84
C ARG A 500 30.99 17.97 -45.17
N SER A 501 31.16 16.66 -45.32
CA SER A 501 31.70 16.09 -46.56
C SER A 501 30.68 16.20 -47.70
N GLU A 502 31.17 16.56 -48.89
CA GLU A 502 30.39 16.66 -50.12
C GLU A 502 29.74 15.32 -50.47
N GLY A 503 28.42 15.24 -50.29
CA GLY A 503 27.63 14.01 -50.48
C GLY A 503 26.66 13.80 -49.32
N TRP A 504 25.57 14.57 -49.29
CA TRP A 504 24.48 14.54 -48.30
C TRP A 504 23.61 13.26 -48.35
N GLN A 505 24.23 12.10 -48.54
CA GLN A 505 23.55 10.82 -48.46
C GLN A 505 23.95 10.10 -47.16
N LEU A 506 22.99 10.02 -46.23
CA LEU A 506 22.75 8.90 -45.31
C LEU A 506 23.44 8.87 -43.93
N CYS A 507 23.34 9.91 -43.09
CA CYS A 507 23.55 9.76 -41.62
C CYS A 507 22.45 10.43 -40.76
N ASN A 508 21.64 9.62 -40.06
CA ASN A 508 20.59 9.91 -39.08
C ASN A 508 21.34 9.90 -37.74
N TYR A 509 20.99 10.88 -36.93
CA TYR A 509 21.40 10.89 -35.54
C TYR A 509 20.15 10.59 -34.71
N CYS A 510 20.16 9.46 -34.01
CA CYS A 510 19.10 9.11 -33.08
C CYS A 510 19.56 9.48 -31.67
N LEU A 511 18.95 10.52 -31.10
CA LEU A 511 19.15 10.89 -29.71
C LEU A 511 18.11 10.18 -28.85
N GLY A 512 18.55 9.18 -28.11
CA GLY A 512 17.76 8.57 -27.04
C GLY A 512 17.91 9.37 -25.75
N ILE A 513 16.81 9.83 -25.17
CA ILE A 513 16.81 10.45 -23.83
C ILE A 513 16.01 9.55 -22.90
N ASP A 514 16.68 8.91 -21.94
CA ASP A 514 15.97 8.12 -20.93
C ASP A 514 15.45 9.03 -19.81
N LEU A 515 14.16 9.36 -19.85
CA LEU A 515 13.54 10.24 -18.86
C LEU A 515 13.38 9.57 -17.50
N ARG A 516 13.60 8.25 -17.40
CA ARG A 516 13.57 7.52 -16.12
C ARG A 516 14.85 7.75 -15.33
N GLN A 517 15.96 8.04 -16.00
CA GLN A 517 17.22 8.36 -15.32
C GLN A 517 17.14 9.73 -14.64
N MET A 518 17.80 9.83 -13.49
CA MET A 518 17.88 11.05 -12.67
C MET A 518 19.34 11.35 -12.36
N PRO A 519 19.98 12.33 -13.04
CA PRO A 519 19.45 13.15 -14.15
C PRO A 519 19.33 12.34 -15.46
N PRO A 520 18.43 12.74 -16.40
CA PRO A 520 18.35 12.13 -17.72
C PRO A 520 19.67 12.31 -18.49
N GLN A 521 20.23 11.21 -18.99
CA GLN A 521 21.43 11.27 -19.83
C GLN A 521 21.05 11.05 -21.30
N PRO A 522 21.44 11.96 -22.22
CA PRO A 522 21.32 11.74 -23.64
C PRO A 522 22.28 10.63 -24.09
N SER A 523 21.80 9.68 -24.89
CA SER A 523 22.63 8.68 -25.57
C SER A 523 22.45 8.81 -27.08
N LEU A 524 23.56 8.99 -27.80
CA LEU A 524 23.56 9.09 -29.26
C LEU A 524 23.74 7.70 -29.86
N ARG A 525 22.87 7.33 -30.81
CA ARG A 525 23.02 6.12 -31.63
C ARG A 525 23.05 6.49 -33.11
N HIS A 526 23.88 5.80 -33.87
CA HIS A 526 24.04 5.99 -35.31
C HIS A 526 23.11 5.04 -36.08
N SER A 527 22.09 5.54 -36.81
CA SER A 527 21.33 4.74 -37.80
C SER A 527 20.33 5.55 -38.66
N GLU A 528 20.52 5.60 -40.00
CA GLU A 528 19.69 6.19 -41.15
C GLU A 528 19.93 7.64 -41.71
N VAL A 529 18.98 8.55 -42.07
CA VAL A 529 19.05 9.95 -42.62
C VAL A 529 18.44 11.20 -41.83
N ARG A 530 17.64 11.10 -40.75
CA ARG A 530 16.96 12.18 -39.96
C ARG A 530 17.50 12.41 -38.52
N TYR A 531 17.23 13.57 -37.91
CA TYR A 531 17.47 13.76 -36.47
C TYR A 531 16.23 13.34 -35.69
N ILE A 532 16.29 12.16 -35.06
CA ILE A 532 15.17 11.59 -34.31
C ILE A 532 15.49 11.67 -32.83
N VAL A 533 14.66 12.38 -32.06
CA VAL A 533 14.72 12.34 -30.60
C VAL A 533 13.66 11.39 -30.10
N THR A 534 14.10 10.36 -29.39
CA THR A 534 13.20 9.41 -28.72
C THR A 534 13.33 9.56 -27.22
N ALA A 535 12.24 9.94 -26.55
CA ALA A 535 12.17 9.89 -25.09
C ALA A 535 11.72 8.51 -24.64
N PHE A 536 12.50 7.87 -23.77
CA PHE A 536 12.07 6.65 -23.11
C PHE A 536 11.29 7.00 -21.84
N VAL A 537 10.01 6.62 -21.81
CA VAL A 537 9.07 6.91 -20.72
C VAL A 537 8.69 5.62 -20.00
N PRO A 538 8.38 5.66 -18.70
CA PRO A 538 8.06 4.47 -17.92
C PRO A 538 6.70 3.92 -18.34
N ALA A 539 6.60 2.61 -18.28
CA ALA A 539 5.31 1.94 -18.23
C ALA A 539 4.66 2.11 -16.84
N LEU A 540 3.34 1.89 -16.76
CA LEU A 540 2.64 1.85 -15.47
C LEU A 540 3.23 0.76 -14.55
N ARG A 541 3.61 -0.37 -15.14
CA ARG A 541 4.17 -1.52 -14.44
C ARG A 541 5.69 -1.41 -14.47
N HIS A 542 6.33 -1.37 -13.30
CA HIS A 542 7.79 -1.21 -13.14
C HIS A 542 8.63 -2.26 -13.87
N THR A 543 8.06 -3.41 -14.24
CA THR A 543 8.75 -4.51 -14.93
C THR A 543 8.66 -4.46 -16.45
N ALA A 544 7.86 -3.55 -17.02
CA ALA A 544 7.73 -3.45 -18.47
C ALA A 544 8.87 -2.63 -19.09
N LYS A 545 9.25 -2.99 -20.32
CA LYS A 545 10.20 -2.22 -21.13
C LYS A 545 9.68 -0.79 -21.29
N PRO A 546 10.55 0.24 -21.23
CA PRO A 546 10.11 1.61 -21.43
C PRO A 546 9.54 1.80 -22.83
N TYR A 547 8.60 2.73 -22.96
CA TYR A 547 8.09 3.11 -24.27
C TYR A 547 8.98 4.17 -24.90
N GLY A 548 9.31 3.98 -26.17
CA GLY A 548 9.93 5.02 -26.98
C GLY A 548 8.85 5.97 -27.51
N VAL A 549 8.90 7.23 -27.10
CA VAL A 549 8.05 8.29 -27.63
C VAL A 549 8.88 9.13 -28.58
N LYS A 550 8.48 9.21 -29.85
CA LYS A 550 9.10 10.11 -30.81
C LYS A 550 8.76 11.55 -30.42
N VAL A 551 9.77 12.29 -29.96
CA VAL A 551 9.65 13.68 -29.47
C VAL A 551 9.89 14.68 -30.60
N LEU A 552 10.79 14.31 -31.51
CA LEU A 552 11.31 15.15 -32.57
C LEU A 552 11.62 14.27 -33.78
N ASP A 553 11.19 14.74 -34.94
CA ASP A 553 11.51 14.16 -36.23
C ASP A 553 11.70 15.30 -37.22
N VAL A 554 12.93 15.77 -37.37
CA VAL A 554 13.20 16.93 -38.23
C VAL A 554 14.45 16.74 -39.07
N PRO A 555 14.54 17.48 -40.20
CA PRO A 555 15.80 17.64 -40.90
C PRO A 555 16.86 18.22 -39.97
N LEU A 556 18.04 17.58 -39.96
CA LEU A 556 19.21 18.07 -39.25
C LEU A 556 19.60 19.49 -39.72
N SER A 557 19.30 19.83 -40.97
CA SER A 557 19.54 21.17 -41.54
C SER A 557 18.93 22.28 -40.71
N LEU A 558 17.72 22.14 -40.17
CA LEU A 558 17.11 23.18 -39.34
C LEU A 558 17.93 23.44 -38.06
N MET A 559 18.43 22.39 -37.41
CA MET A 559 19.28 22.54 -36.22
C MET A 559 20.65 23.13 -36.58
N LEU A 560 21.21 22.77 -37.74
CA LEU A 560 22.46 23.33 -38.25
C LEU A 560 22.33 24.80 -38.66
N ASP A 561 21.16 25.21 -39.14
CA ASP A 561 20.79 26.59 -39.46
C ASP A 561 20.46 27.43 -38.20
N GLY A 562 20.65 26.84 -37.00
CA GLY A 562 20.48 27.50 -35.72
C GLY A 562 19.04 27.53 -35.19
N TYR A 563 18.11 26.78 -35.80
CA TYR A 563 16.76 26.66 -35.23
C TYR A 563 16.79 25.81 -33.97
N MET A 564 16.12 26.31 -32.93
CA MET A 564 15.99 25.62 -31.66
C MET A 564 14.55 25.16 -31.45
N PRO A 565 14.32 23.93 -30.97
CA PRO A 565 12.97 23.45 -30.72
C PRO A 565 12.37 24.23 -29.56
N VAL A 566 11.25 24.93 -29.74
CA VAL A 566 10.56 25.68 -28.69
C VAL A 566 9.08 25.29 -28.64
N GLY A 567 8.63 24.77 -27.50
CA GLY A 567 7.22 24.43 -27.29
C GLY A 567 6.64 23.50 -28.38
N ASP A 568 5.95 24.09 -29.35
CA ASP A 568 5.19 23.46 -30.43
C ASP A 568 5.78 23.65 -31.83
N GLY A 569 7.02 24.11 -31.89
CA GLY A 569 7.70 24.34 -33.16
C GLY A 569 9.16 24.72 -32.95
N TRP A 570 9.66 25.56 -33.84
CA TRP A 570 11.07 25.92 -33.93
C TRP A 570 11.21 27.42 -33.98
N VAL A 571 12.25 27.96 -33.35
CA VAL A 571 12.60 29.37 -33.49
C VAL A 571 13.99 29.47 -34.07
N GLY A 572 14.09 30.13 -35.23
CA GLY A 572 15.36 30.43 -35.88
C GLY A 572 16.14 31.55 -35.19
N PRO A 573 17.40 31.80 -35.60
CA PRO A 573 18.22 32.87 -35.05
C PRO A 573 17.59 34.26 -35.18
N GLY A 574 16.74 34.47 -36.20
CA GLY A 574 16.01 35.72 -36.44
C GLY A 574 14.68 35.84 -35.68
N GLY A 575 14.31 34.85 -34.85
CA GLY A 575 13.04 34.82 -34.13
C GLY A 575 11.85 34.28 -34.93
N ASP A 576 12.08 33.85 -36.18
CA ASP A 576 11.06 33.27 -37.02
C ASP A 576 10.61 31.90 -36.48
N TRP A 577 9.29 31.70 -36.42
CA TRP A 577 8.69 30.49 -35.89
C TRP A 577 8.26 29.56 -37.01
N ARG A 578 8.60 28.26 -36.90
CA ARG A 578 8.13 27.21 -37.81
C ARG A 578 7.37 26.11 -37.07
N SER A 579 6.30 25.61 -37.67
CA SER A 579 5.51 24.52 -37.09
C SER A 579 6.20 23.17 -37.30
N ASP A 580 5.98 22.23 -36.39
CA ASP A 580 6.44 20.83 -36.55
C ASP A 580 5.84 20.09 -37.77
N CYS A 581 4.86 20.67 -38.48
CA CYS A 581 4.08 20.01 -39.53
C CYS A 581 4.16 20.71 -40.90
N GLU A 582 4.99 21.76 -41.06
CA GLU A 582 4.98 22.62 -42.26
C GLU A 582 5.58 21.98 -43.52
N GLU A 583 6.17 20.79 -43.44
CA GLU A 583 6.82 20.15 -44.61
C GLU A 583 5.84 19.59 -45.66
N GLU A 584 4.56 19.36 -45.37
CA GLU A 584 3.65 18.75 -46.36
C GLU A 584 2.97 19.75 -47.31
N SER A 585 3.01 21.05 -47.04
CA SER A 585 2.32 22.04 -47.88
C SER A 585 3.12 22.57 -49.08
N VAL A 586 4.42 22.29 -49.16
CA VAL A 586 5.30 22.86 -50.21
C VAL A 586 5.22 22.09 -51.54
N ASN A 587 4.59 20.90 -51.56
CA ASN A 587 4.37 20.14 -52.80
C ASN A 587 3.00 20.36 -53.47
N LYS A 588 2.23 21.38 -53.07
CA LYS A 588 1.15 21.90 -53.93
C LYS A 588 1.74 22.92 -54.92
N VAL A 589 2.63 22.43 -55.78
CA VAL A 589 3.04 23.15 -56.99
C VAL A 589 2.01 22.85 -58.07
N ASP A 590 1.34 23.91 -58.50
CA ASP A 590 0.56 24.10 -59.73
C ASP A 590 0.33 22.85 -60.60
N THR A 591 -0.82 22.20 -60.39
CA THR A 591 -1.55 21.59 -61.51
C THR A 591 -2.58 22.62 -61.96
N GLN A 592 -2.16 23.47 -62.90
CA GLN A 592 -3.07 24.14 -63.84
C GLN A 592 -3.58 23.15 -64.88
#